data_AF-A0A382G8S2-F1
#
_entry.id   AF-A0A382G8S2-F1
#
_cell.length_a   1.000
_cell.length_b   1.000
_cell.length_c   1.000
_cell.angle_alpha   90.00
_cell.angle_beta   90.00
_cell.angle_gamma   90.00
#
_symmetry.space_group_name_H-M   'P 1'
#
loop_
_entity.id
_entity.type
_entity.pdbx_description
1 polymer ?
#
loop_
_entity_poly.entity_id
_entity_poly.type
_entity_poly.pdbx_seq_one_letter_code
_entity_poly.pdbx_strand_id
1 'polypeptide(L)'
;MGAGSNVLINDVTFPGVIIKLGRNFSNISILNENLIVAGCATSQKNLSEFAKENNLGEMEFLSCIPGSVGGGIRMNSGCFQKEFKDILVSVQYIDFNGIVKTINSKNINFEYRETNLPKDVIFLSATFEGIKKNKNEIQKKIDEFKKKKEQAQPTRIKTGGSTFKNPKEKTEKKVWQLIKESIPNDLKFGDAQVS
;
A
#
# COMPACT_ATOMS: atom_id res chain seq x y z
N MET A 1 9.54 7.23 -7.02
CA MET A 1 8.07 7.24 -7.14
C MET A 1 7.55 5.85 -7.45
N GLY A 2 6.52 5.40 -6.74
CA GLY A 2 5.83 4.13 -7.00
C GLY A 2 4.76 4.26 -8.10
N ALA A 3 3.54 3.81 -7.80
CA ALA A 3 2.39 3.92 -8.70
C ALA A 3 1.78 5.34 -8.76
N GLY A 4 2.17 6.24 -7.84
CA GLY A 4 1.57 7.59 -7.75
C GLY A 4 0.15 7.60 -7.16
N SER A 5 -0.28 6.53 -6.48
CA SER A 5 -1.64 6.39 -5.93
C SER A 5 -1.90 7.15 -4.62
N ASN A 6 -0.93 7.93 -4.13
CA ASN A 6 -1.02 8.73 -2.90
C ASN A 6 -0.11 9.97 -2.98
N VAL A 7 -0.07 10.62 -4.14
CA VAL A 7 0.67 11.87 -4.35
C VAL A 7 -0.22 12.87 -5.08
N LEU A 8 -0.09 14.14 -4.74
CA LEU A 8 -0.65 15.27 -5.48
C LEU A 8 0.53 16.12 -5.93
N ILE A 9 0.69 16.28 -7.24
CA ILE A 9 1.77 17.04 -7.85
C ILE A 9 1.16 18.34 -8.38
N ASN A 10 1.79 19.47 -8.07
CA ASN A 10 1.35 20.76 -8.59
C ASN A 10 1.65 20.89 -10.09
N ASP A 11 1.07 21.90 -10.74
CA ASP A 11 1.25 22.13 -12.18
C ASP A 11 2.62 22.69 -12.55
N VAL A 12 3.47 22.94 -11.55
CA VAL A 12 4.82 23.46 -11.76
C VAL A 12 5.79 22.29 -11.98
N THR A 13 6.78 22.50 -12.84
CA THR A 13 7.83 21.51 -13.08
C THR A 13 8.61 21.22 -11.79
N PHE A 14 8.80 19.93 -11.48
CA PHE A 14 9.64 19.51 -10.36
C PHE A 14 11.13 19.76 -10.71
N PRO A 15 11.85 20.62 -9.96
CA PRO A 15 13.24 20.94 -10.25
C PRO A 15 14.17 19.86 -9.71
N GLY A 16 14.13 18.66 -10.31
CA GLY A 16 14.94 17.53 -9.88
C GLY A 16 14.66 16.24 -10.64
N VAL A 17 15.17 15.12 -10.10
CA VAL A 17 15.04 13.79 -10.72
C VAL A 17 13.95 12.99 -10.03
N ILE A 18 13.04 12.44 -10.83
CA ILE A 18 12.03 11.48 -10.37
C ILE A 18 12.48 10.07 -10.77
N ILE A 19 12.85 9.26 -9.78
CA ILE A 19 13.23 7.85 -10.02
C ILE A 19 11.99 6.98 -9.95
N LYS A 20 11.64 6.30 -11.05
CA LYS A 20 10.57 5.28 -11.08
C LYS A 20 11.20 3.91 -11.29
N LEU A 21 11.01 3.00 -10.34
CA LEU A 21 11.48 1.63 -10.47
C LEU A 21 10.68 0.90 -11.56
N GLY A 22 11.40 0.30 -12.51
CA GLY A 22 10.82 -0.43 -13.64
C GLY A 22 10.58 -1.91 -13.36
N ARG A 23 10.27 -2.67 -14.42
CA ARG A 23 9.94 -4.11 -14.38
C ARG A 23 11.00 -4.99 -13.70
N ASN A 24 12.28 -4.60 -13.77
CA ASN A 24 13.36 -5.37 -13.14
C ASN A 24 13.27 -5.38 -11.60
N PHE A 25 12.49 -4.45 -11.03
CA PHE A 25 12.19 -4.38 -9.61
C PHE A 25 10.76 -4.85 -9.30
N SER A 26 10.12 -5.62 -10.19
CA SER A 26 8.77 -6.19 -9.98
C SER A 26 8.75 -7.72 -9.93
N ASN A 27 9.90 -8.35 -9.70
CA ASN A 27 9.98 -9.81 -9.52
C ASN A 27 9.36 -10.22 -8.18
N ILE A 28 8.75 -11.39 -8.15
CA ILE A 28 8.20 -12.02 -6.94
C ILE A 28 8.66 -13.48 -6.93
N SER A 29 9.13 -13.97 -5.80
CA SER A 29 9.57 -15.35 -5.64
C SER A 29 9.31 -15.87 -4.22
N ILE A 30 9.22 -17.19 -4.09
CA ILE A 30 9.22 -17.88 -2.81
C ILE A 30 10.67 -18.00 -2.33
N LEU A 31 10.96 -17.56 -1.11
CA LEU A 31 12.27 -17.69 -0.48
C LEU A 31 12.37 -19.00 0.32
N ASN A 32 11.30 -19.37 1.02
CA ASN A 32 11.13 -20.64 1.74
C ASN A 32 9.62 -20.93 1.90
N GLU A 33 9.22 -21.94 2.68
CA GLU A 33 7.83 -22.41 2.75
C GLU A 33 6.77 -21.32 3.01
N ASN A 34 7.10 -20.27 3.75
CA ASN A 34 6.18 -19.21 4.16
C ASN A 34 6.66 -17.77 3.87
N LEU A 35 7.86 -17.59 3.29
CA LEU A 35 8.41 -16.28 2.96
C LEU A 35 8.35 -15.99 1.46
N ILE A 36 7.84 -14.81 1.12
CA ILE A 36 7.83 -14.25 -0.24
C ILE A 36 8.80 -13.07 -0.30
N VAL A 37 9.63 -13.01 -1.35
CA VAL A 37 10.40 -11.82 -1.69
C VAL A 37 9.72 -11.14 -2.86
N ALA A 38 9.43 -9.84 -2.73
CA ALA A 38 8.88 -9.03 -3.81
C ALA A 38 9.70 -7.76 -4.01
N GLY A 39 10.00 -7.46 -5.27
CA GLY A 39 10.57 -6.17 -5.65
C GLY A 39 9.62 -5.01 -5.37
N CYS A 40 10.16 -3.83 -5.06
CA CYS A 40 9.36 -2.68 -4.62
C CYS A 40 8.55 -2.00 -5.73
N ALA A 41 8.76 -2.35 -7.01
CA ALA A 41 7.91 -1.94 -8.13
C ALA A 41 6.68 -2.85 -8.31
N THR A 42 6.67 -4.04 -7.70
CA THR A 42 5.52 -4.95 -7.69
C THR A 42 4.27 -4.25 -7.17
N SER A 43 3.12 -4.48 -7.81
CA SER A 43 1.85 -3.96 -7.29
C SER A 43 1.42 -4.75 -6.05
N GLN A 44 0.79 -4.09 -5.08
CA GLN A 44 0.30 -4.76 -3.87
C GLN A 44 -0.71 -5.87 -4.23
N LYS A 45 -1.54 -5.65 -5.26
CA LYS A 45 -2.45 -6.66 -5.82
C LYS A 45 -1.71 -7.89 -6.34
N ASN A 46 -0.60 -7.71 -7.06
CA ASN A 46 0.18 -8.84 -7.59
C ASN A 46 0.86 -9.64 -6.46
N LEU A 47 1.32 -8.97 -5.40
CA LEU A 47 1.82 -9.65 -4.20
C LEU A 47 0.72 -10.50 -3.54
N SER A 48 -0.49 -9.95 -3.39
CA SER A 48 -1.65 -10.68 -2.87
C SER A 48 -1.99 -11.91 -3.71
N GLU A 49 -2.02 -11.75 -5.04
CA GLU A 49 -2.32 -12.84 -5.98
C GLU A 49 -1.24 -13.93 -5.94
N PHE A 50 0.04 -13.53 -5.95
CA PHE A 50 1.15 -14.48 -5.85
C PHE A 50 1.11 -15.27 -4.54
N ALA A 51 0.82 -14.62 -3.41
CA ALA A 51 0.66 -15.31 -2.13
C ALA A 51 -0.47 -16.35 -2.16
N LYS A 52 -1.63 -15.97 -2.72
CA LYS A 52 -2.77 -16.87 -2.91
C LYS A 52 -2.42 -18.09 -3.77
N GLU A 53 -1.74 -17.88 -4.89
CA GLU A 53 -1.31 -18.97 -5.80
C GLU A 53 -0.30 -19.93 -5.14
N ASN A 54 0.36 -19.50 -4.06
CA ASN A 54 1.30 -20.32 -3.27
C ASN A 54 0.72 -20.77 -1.91
N ASN A 55 -0.61 -20.70 -1.74
CA ASN A 55 -1.31 -21.10 -0.52
C ASN A 55 -0.84 -20.35 0.74
N LEU A 56 -0.51 -19.07 0.60
CA LEU A 56 -0.10 -18.19 1.69
C LEU A 56 -1.16 -17.11 1.93
N GLY A 57 -1.75 -17.15 3.12
CA GLY A 57 -2.72 -16.16 3.62
C GLY A 57 -2.04 -14.91 4.19
N GLU A 58 -2.83 -14.11 4.93
CA GLU A 58 -2.46 -12.84 5.58
C GLU A 58 -2.24 -11.64 4.64
N MET A 59 -2.05 -11.89 3.34
CA MET A 59 -1.81 -10.85 2.32
C MET A 59 -3.07 -10.49 1.52
N GLU A 60 -4.26 -10.95 1.92
CA GLU A 60 -5.51 -10.77 1.15
C GLU A 60 -5.91 -9.29 1.04
N PHE A 61 -5.64 -8.51 2.09
CA PHE A 61 -5.97 -7.09 2.16
C PHE A 61 -5.24 -6.26 1.10
N LEU A 62 -4.06 -6.70 0.64
CA LEU A 62 -3.28 -6.03 -0.40
C LEU A 62 -4.01 -5.99 -1.76
N SER A 63 -4.93 -6.94 -2.02
CA SER A 63 -5.77 -6.95 -3.22
C SER A 63 -6.66 -5.71 -3.34
N CYS A 64 -6.89 -5.01 -2.23
CA CYS A 64 -7.75 -3.84 -2.14
C CYS A 64 -6.97 -2.52 -2.11
N ILE A 65 -5.63 -2.53 -2.12
CA ILE A 65 -4.83 -1.31 -2.01
C ILE A 65 -4.16 -1.01 -3.37
N PRO A 66 -4.47 0.14 -4.01
CA PRO A 66 -3.74 0.56 -5.20
C PRO A 66 -2.36 1.06 -4.81
N GLY A 67 -1.31 0.58 -5.48
CA GLY A 67 0.04 1.04 -5.20
C GLY A 67 1.10 -0.02 -5.49
N SER A 68 2.35 0.40 -5.36
CA SER A 68 3.49 -0.52 -5.37
C SER A 68 3.81 -0.99 -3.94
N VAL A 69 4.57 -2.08 -3.83
CA VAL A 69 5.11 -2.61 -2.56
C VAL A 69 5.93 -1.55 -1.85
N GLY A 70 6.84 -0.84 -2.55
CA GLY A 70 7.64 0.23 -1.92
C GLY A 70 6.80 1.39 -1.39
N GLY A 71 5.71 1.75 -2.06
CA GLY A 71 4.75 2.73 -1.55
C GLY A 71 3.99 2.19 -0.33
N GLY A 72 3.65 0.90 -0.37
CA GLY A 72 3.05 0.15 0.73
C GLY A 72 3.86 0.25 2.02
N ILE A 73 5.17 -0.05 1.92
CA ILE A 73 6.13 0.04 3.02
C ILE A 73 6.21 1.48 3.53
N ARG A 74 6.46 2.47 2.66
CA ARG A 74 6.60 3.89 3.06
C ARG A 74 5.40 4.37 3.86
N MET A 75 4.21 3.99 3.42
CA MET A 75 2.95 4.46 3.96
C MET A 75 2.37 3.54 5.04
N ASN A 76 3.09 2.50 5.49
CA ASN A 76 2.51 1.41 6.29
C ASN A 76 1.07 1.08 5.84
N SER A 77 0.92 0.83 4.54
CA SER A 77 -0.41 0.76 3.91
C SER A 77 -1.23 -0.36 4.51
N GLY A 78 -2.53 -0.18 4.60
CA GLY A 78 -3.37 -1.17 5.25
C GLY A 78 -4.86 -0.93 5.08
N CYS A 79 -5.63 -2.00 5.18
CA CYS A 79 -7.08 -1.97 5.22
C CYS A 79 -7.58 -3.23 5.91
N PHE A 80 -8.84 -3.23 6.34
CA PHE A 80 -9.45 -4.38 7.03
C PHE A 80 -8.63 -4.87 8.24
N GLN A 81 -8.13 -3.91 9.04
CA GLN A 81 -7.37 -4.14 10.28
C GLN A 81 -6.01 -4.83 10.09
N LYS A 82 -5.51 -4.89 8.85
CA LYS A 82 -4.17 -5.36 8.52
C LYS A 82 -3.37 -4.26 7.83
N GLU A 83 -2.07 -4.22 8.10
CA GLU A 83 -1.11 -3.26 7.56
C GLU A 83 0.18 -3.98 7.11
N PHE A 84 1.03 -3.28 6.37
CA PHE A 84 2.31 -3.82 5.91
C PHE A 84 3.17 -4.36 7.06
N LYS A 85 3.21 -3.67 8.20
CA LYS A 85 3.98 -4.10 9.39
C LYS A 85 3.61 -5.50 9.87
N ASP A 86 2.37 -5.95 9.63
CA ASP A 86 1.86 -7.23 10.13
C ASP A 86 2.36 -8.43 9.33
N ILE A 87 2.89 -8.20 8.12
CA ILE A 87 3.38 -9.23 7.20
C ILE A 87 4.86 -9.02 6.82
N LEU A 88 5.45 -7.87 7.13
CA LEU A 88 6.79 -7.51 6.69
C LEU A 88 7.87 -8.13 7.58
N VAL A 89 8.86 -8.76 6.96
CA VAL A 89 10.03 -9.35 7.64
C VAL A 89 11.26 -8.47 7.47
N SER A 90 11.53 -7.98 6.27
CA SER A 90 12.67 -7.10 6.01
C SER A 90 12.50 -6.26 4.75
N VAL A 91 13.25 -5.18 4.65
CA VAL A 91 13.29 -4.28 3.48
C VAL A 91 14.73 -4.09 3.06
N GLN A 92 15.01 -4.27 1.77
CA GLN A 92 16.26 -3.86 1.15
C GLN A 92 16.09 -2.49 0.51
N TYR A 93 17.06 -1.61 0.73
CA TYR A 93 17.06 -0.26 0.16
C TYR A 93 18.47 0.18 -0.22
N ILE A 94 18.55 1.16 -1.10
CA ILE A 94 19.78 1.86 -1.44
C ILE A 94 19.69 3.31 -0.93
N ASP A 95 20.74 3.78 -0.26
CA ASP A 95 20.87 5.19 0.12
C ASP A 95 21.49 6.02 -1.01
N PHE A 96 21.54 7.33 -0.85
CA PHE A 96 22.07 8.23 -1.89
C PHE A 96 23.60 8.17 -2.04
N ASN A 97 24.31 7.46 -1.16
CA ASN A 97 25.72 7.13 -1.35
C ASN A 97 25.91 5.85 -2.18
N GLY A 98 24.82 5.23 -2.64
CA GLY A 98 24.86 3.98 -3.41
C GLY A 98 25.02 2.73 -2.55
N ILE A 99 24.91 2.83 -1.23
CA ILE A 99 25.10 1.70 -0.33
C ILE A 99 23.77 0.95 -0.18
N VAL A 100 23.80 -0.34 -0.51
CA VAL A 100 22.65 -1.23 -0.32
C VAL A 100 22.65 -1.77 1.11
N LYS A 101 21.53 -1.61 1.80
CA LYS A 101 21.31 -2.06 3.17
C LYS A 101 20.03 -2.86 3.26
N THR A 102 19.99 -3.80 4.21
CA THR A 102 18.78 -4.53 4.58
C THR A 102 18.44 -4.23 6.03
N ILE A 103 17.20 -3.87 6.31
CA ILE A 103 16.68 -3.64 7.66
C ILE A 103 15.59 -4.66 7.98
N ASN A 104 15.69 -5.29 9.15
CA ASN A 104 14.63 -6.16 9.65
C ASN A 104 13.44 -5.31 10.11
N SER A 105 12.21 -5.80 9.86
CA SER A 105 10.97 -5.13 10.24
C SER A 105 10.89 -4.82 11.73
N LYS A 106 11.46 -5.69 12.58
CA LYS A 106 11.55 -5.48 14.05
C LYS A 106 12.33 -4.22 14.44
N ASN A 107 13.18 -3.71 13.55
CA ASN A 107 13.97 -2.49 13.75
C ASN A 107 13.33 -1.26 13.10
N ILE A 108 12.11 -1.38 12.57
CA ILE A 108 11.36 -0.29 11.94
C ILE A 108 10.21 0.09 12.87
N ASN A 109 10.13 1.38 13.21
CA ASN A 109 8.99 1.89 13.98
C ASN A 109 7.87 2.24 13.00
N PHE A 110 6.82 1.43 13.03
CA PHE A 110 5.61 1.61 12.23
C PHE A 110 4.52 2.29 13.04
N GLU A 111 3.97 3.37 12.49
CA GLU A 111 2.81 4.07 13.03
C GLU A 111 1.66 4.09 12.01
N TYR A 112 0.53 4.69 12.38
CA TYR A 112 -0.61 4.80 11.47
C TYR A 112 -0.25 5.67 10.26
N ARG A 113 -0.06 5.01 9.12
CA ARG A 113 0.34 5.59 7.83
C ARG A 113 1.74 6.19 7.80
N GLU A 114 2.64 5.69 8.65
CA GLU A 114 3.96 6.28 8.83
C GLU A 114 5.02 5.24 9.23
N THR A 115 6.28 5.55 8.89
CA THR A 115 7.47 4.75 9.22
C THR A 115 8.64 5.67 9.54
N ASN A 116 9.54 5.23 10.42
CA ASN A 116 10.79 5.96 10.71
C ASN A 116 11.91 5.70 9.69
N LEU A 117 11.64 5.01 8.58
CA LEU A 117 12.66 4.74 7.56
C LEU A 117 13.16 6.07 6.96
N PRO A 118 14.48 6.20 6.68
CA PRO A 118 15.04 7.43 6.12
C PRO A 118 14.31 7.87 4.84
N LYS A 119 14.22 9.18 4.58
CA LYS A 119 13.48 9.70 3.41
C LYS A 119 14.32 9.66 2.12
N ASP A 120 15.62 9.64 2.27
CA ASP A 120 16.70 9.65 1.29
C ASP A 120 17.16 8.24 0.88
N VAL A 121 16.19 7.31 0.78
CA VAL A 121 16.44 5.93 0.35
C VAL A 121 15.43 5.49 -0.70
N ILE A 122 15.86 4.55 -1.53
CA ILE A 122 15.02 3.90 -2.53
C ILE A 122 14.85 2.44 -2.13
N PHE A 123 13.62 2.02 -1.82
CA PHE A 123 13.32 0.62 -1.52
C PHE A 123 13.44 -0.23 -2.77
N LEU A 124 14.19 -1.34 -2.69
CA LEU A 124 14.50 -2.22 -3.82
C LEU A 124 13.62 -3.47 -3.79
N SER A 125 13.54 -4.13 -2.65
CA SER A 125 12.76 -5.35 -2.41
C SER A 125 12.37 -5.47 -0.93
N ALA A 126 11.43 -6.36 -0.64
CA ALA A 126 11.04 -6.68 0.71
C ALA A 126 10.64 -8.16 0.84
N THR A 127 10.85 -8.69 2.03
CA THR A 127 10.46 -10.04 2.42
C THR A 127 9.20 -9.98 3.25
N PHE A 128 8.24 -10.84 2.93
CA PHE A 128 6.94 -10.94 3.58
C PHE A 128 6.71 -12.36 4.09
N GLU A 129 6.08 -12.48 5.25
CA GLU A 129 5.70 -13.75 5.86
C GLU A 129 4.19 -13.96 5.72
N GLY A 130 3.81 -15.14 5.25
CA GLY A 130 2.42 -15.59 5.20
C GLY A 130 2.19 -16.81 6.09
N ILE A 131 0.93 -17.23 6.18
CA ILE A 131 0.53 -18.46 6.88
C ILE A 131 -0.05 -19.43 5.86
N LYS A 132 0.34 -20.71 5.92
CA LYS A 132 -0.23 -21.73 5.05
C LYS A 132 -1.75 -21.79 5.21
N LYS A 133 -2.46 -21.64 4.10
CA LYS A 133 -3.93 -21.63 4.08
C LYS A 133 -4.45 -22.17 2.75
N ASN A 134 -5.64 -22.75 2.77
CA ASN A 134 -6.26 -23.25 1.55
C ASN A 134 -6.51 -22.09 0.56
N LYS A 135 -6.09 -22.26 -0.70
CA LYS A 135 -6.25 -21.28 -1.78
C LYS A 135 -7.70 -20.76 -1.91
N ASN A 136 -8.70 -21.63 -1.77
CA ASN A 136 -10.11 -21.25 -1.89
C ASN A 136 -10.56 -20.36 -0.73
N GLU A 137 -10.03 -20.55 0.48
CA GLU A 137 -10.33 -19.68 1.61
C GLU A 137 -9.71 -18.29 1.44
N ILE A 138 -8.48 -18.23 0.93
CA ILE A 138 -7.78 -16.98 0.61
C ILE A 138 -8.58 -16.22 -0.47
N GLN A 139 -9.02 -16.92 -1.53
CA GLN A 139 -9.82 -16.35 -2.60
C GLN A 139 -11.15 -15.80 -2.08
N LYS A 140 -11.89 -16.57 -1.26
CA LYS A 140 -13.14 -16.10 -0.63
C LYS A 140 -12.92 -14.81 0.16
N LYS A 141 -11.86 -14.73 0.96
CA LYS A 141 -11.53 -13.55 1.77
C LYS A 141 -11.16 -12.33 0.90
N ILE A 142 -10.42 -12.54 -0.19
CA ILE A 142 -10.15 -11.50 -1.20
C ILE A 142 -11.46 -10.96 -1.78
N ASP A 143 -12.39 -11.83 -2.15
CA ASP A 143 -13.66 -11.44 -2.76
C ASP A 143 -14.57 -10.70 -1.77
N GLU A 144 -14.60 -11.13 -0.51
CA GLU A 144 -15.27 -10.41 0.58
C GLU A 144 -14.71 -9.00 0.77
N PHE A 145 -13.38 -8.85 0.79
CA PHE A 145 -12.73 -7.54 0.93
C PHE A 145 -13.01 -6.62 -0.26
N LYS A 146 -12.97 -7.15 -1.49
CA LYS A 146 -13.34 -6.38 -2.67
C LYS A 146 -14.79 -5.91 -2.58
N LYS A 147 -15.74 -6.80 -2.29
CA LYS A 147 -17.16 -6.44 -2.16
C LYS A 147 -17.39 -5.36 -1.09
N LYS A 148 -16.74 -5.48 0.08
CA LYS A 148 -16.79 -4.46 1.14
C LYS A 148 -16.22 -3.12 0.67
N LYS A 149 -15.13 -3.13 -0.11
CA LYS A 149 -14.55 -1.90 -0.66
C LYS A 149 -15.48 -1.24 -1.68
N GLU A 150 -16.06 -2.01 -2.59
CA GLU A 150 -16.96 -1.51 -3.63
C GLU A 150 -18.22 -0.84 -3.04
N GLN A 151 -18.71 -1.36 -1.92
CA GLN A 151 -19.86 -0.77 -1.19
C GLN A 151 -19.50 0.53 -0.47
N ALA A 152 -18.25 0.69 -0.04
CA ALA A 152 -17.83 1.79 0.82
C ALA A 152 -17.13 2.94 0.09
N GLN A 153 -16.63 2.71 -1.12
CA GLN A 153 -15.84 3.67 -1.89
C GLN A 153 -16.25 3.65 -3.36
N PRO A 154 -16.22 4.82 -4.04
CA PRO A 154 -16.48 4.89 -5.46
C PRO A 154 -15.48 4.01 -6.23
N THR A 155 -16.03 3.17 -7.09
CA THR A 155 -15.26 2.29 -7.97
C THR A 155 -15.17 2.90 -9.36
N ARG A 156 -14.08 2.63 -10.07
CA ARG A 156 -13.85 3.11 -11.46
C ARG A 156 -13.71 4.63 -11.63
N ILE A 157 -13.58 5.38 -10.53
CA ILE A 157 -13.22 6.80 -10.55
C ILE A 157 -11.72 6.95 -10.31
N LYS A 158 -11.09 7.91 -11.00
CA LYS A 158 -9.68 8.27 -10.75
C LYS A 158 -9.61 9.09 -9.46
N THR A 159 -8.91 8.57 -8.45
CA THR A 159 -8.72 9.22 -7.16
C THR A 159 -7.29 8.95 -6.66
N GLY A 160 -6.74 9.88 -5.88
CA GLY A 160 -5.47 9.71 -5.16
C GLY A 160 -5.58 8.94 -3.85
N GLY A 161 -6.68 8.22 -3.63
CA GLY A 161 -7.02 7.60 -2.36
C GLY A 161 -7.80 8.54 -1.43
N SER A 162 -7.81 8.22 -0.13
CA SER A 162 -8.41 9.09 0.88
C SER A 162 -7.56 10.33 1.10
N THR A 163 -8.11 11.51 0.83
CA THR A 163 -7.40 12.81 0.97
C THR A 163 -7.02 13.13 2.41
N PHE A 164 -7.84 12.71 3.38
CA PHE A 164 -7.66 13.04 4.79
C PHE A 164 -7.47 11.78 5.65
N LYS A 165 -6.66 11.89 6.71
CA LYS A 165 -6.53 10.85 7.75
C LYS A 165 -7.82 10.79 8.59
N ASN A 166 -8.16 9.60 9.12
CA ASN A 166 -9.27 9.48 10.07
C ASN A 166 -8.91 10.13 11.41
N PRO A 167 -9.81 10.91 12.03
CA PRO A 167 -9.58 11.57 13.31
C PRO A 167 -9.84 10.62 14.49
N LYS A 168 -9.06 9.53 14.58
CA LYS A 168 -9.28 8.41 15.51
C LYS A 168 -9.36 8.81 16.99
N GLU A 169 -8.76 9.92 17.39
CA GLU A 169 -8.74 10.41 18.77
C GLU A 169 -9.92 11.33 19.11
N LYS A 170 -10.71 11.76 18.11
CA LYS A 170 -11.78 12.74 18.30
C LYS A 170 -13.18 12.17 18.11
N THR A 171 -13.33 11.12 17.29
CA THR A 171 -14.63 10.53 16.98
C THR A 171 -14.50 9.13 16.36
N GLU A 172 -15.53 8.31 16.56
CA GLU A 172 -15.71 7.03 15.87
C GLU A 172 -16.10 7.19 14.39
N LYS A 173 -16.59 8.39 14.00
CA LYS A 173 -16.93 8.65 12.60
C LYS A 173 -15.67 8.69 11.73
N LYS A 174 -15.73 7.99 10.61
CA LYS A 174 -14.69 8.08 9.57
C LYS A 174 -14.74 9.45 8.90
N VAL A 175 -13.61 9.92 8.39
CA VAL A 175 -13.51 11.27 7.81
C VAL A 175 -14.47 11.48 6.63
N TRP A 176 -14.73 10.44 5.83
CA TRP A 176 -15.69 10.53 4.72
C TRP A 176 -17.13 10.77 5.19
N GLN A 177 -17.51 10.26 6.38
CA GLN A 177 -18.83 10.50 6.97
C GLN A 177 -18.95 11.96 7.39
N LEU A 178 -17.92 12.47 8.07
CA LEU A 178 -17.88 13.88 8.50
C LEU A 178 -17.96 14.83 7.30
N ILE A 179 -17.22 14.54 6.23
CA ILE A 179 -17.27 15.35 4.99
C ILE A 179 -18.69 15.30 4.41
N LYS A 180 -19.26 14.11 4.21
CA LYS A 180 -20.60 13.95 3.63
C LYS A 180 -21.71 14.66 4.44
N GLU A 181 -21.54 14.76 5.76
CA GLU A 181 -22.45 15.49 6.64
C GLU A 181 -22.25 17.01 6.60
N SER A 182 -21.09 17.49 6.15
CA SER A 182 -20.67 18.90 6.25
C SER A 182 -20.79 19.69 4.94
N ILE A 183 -20.95 19.03 3.79
CA ILE A 183 -20.98 19.67 2.47
C ILE A 183 -22.06 19.10 1.56
N PRO A 184 -22.49 19.83 0.51
CA PRO A 184 -23.33 19.27 -0.56
C PRO A 184 -22.64 18.09 -1.28
N ASN A 185 -23.44 17.10 -1.73
CA ASN A 185 -22.94 15.88 -2.39
C ASN A 185 -22.24 16.14 -3.74
N ASP A 186 -22.39 17.32 -4.33
CA ASP A 186 -21.92 17.70 -5.66
C ASP A 186 -20.92 18.86 -5.64
N LEU A 187 -20.28 19.12 -4.48
CA LEU A 187 -19.27 20.16 -4.35
C LEU A 187 -18.11 19.92 -5.34
N LYS A 188 -17.86 20.92 -6.18
CA LYS A 188 -16.89 20.90 -7.27
C LYS A 188 -16.06 22.17 -7.31
N PHE A 189 -14.81 22.01 -7.72
CA PHE A 189 -13.89 23.10 -8.05
C PHE A 189 -13.17 22.76 -9.35
N GLY A 190 -13.54 23.43 -10.44
CA GLY A 190 -13.13 23.02 -11.79
C GLY A 190 -13.56 21.59 -12.06
N ASP A 191 -12.62 20.75 -12.52
CA ASP A 191 -12.85 19.34 -12.83
C ASP A 191 -12.72 18.40 -11.60
N ALA A 192 -12.35 18.94 -10.43
CA ALA A 192 -12.26 18.17 -9.20
C ALA A 192 -13.61 18.15 -8.47
N GLN A 193 -14.04 16.96 -8.02
CA GLN A 193 -15.27 16.76 -7.28
C GLN A 193 -15.00 15.96 -5.99
N VAL A 194 -15.70 16.31 -4.90
CA VAL A 194 -15.76 15.42 -3.73
C VAL A 194 -16.64 14.22 -4.06
N SER A 195 -16.03 13.03 -4.05
CA SER A 195 -16.65 11.77 -4.46
C SER A 195 -17.56 11.14 -3.42
#